data_AF-A0AAV6N4P5-F1
#
_entry.id   AF-A0AAV6N4P5-F1
#
_cell.length_a   1.000
_cell.length_b   1.000
_cell.length_c   1.000
_cell.angle_alpha   90.00
_cell.angle_beta   90.00
_cell.angle_gamma   90.00
#
_symmetry.space_group_name_H-M   'P 1'
#
loop_
_entity.id
_entity.type
_entity.pdbx_description
1 polymer ?
#
loop_
_entity_poly.entity_id
_entity_poly.type
_entity_poly.pdbx_seq_one_letter_code
_entity_poly.pdbx_strand_id
1 'polypeptide(L)'
;MTSMAASSSQSFCSLIPRTVLLVSVLVFLFPSQPEALKSPFSPIDMLSLLPRQVSWPILNYLNNADDLLPTFVGAVSSPDKSIQWQGACFDKNTAWLEFHNNSGSEFGGGTLHIKASNAHSWTCMDLYIFATPYRVTWDYYFFSREHTLEFTEWEGKQEFEYVKEAGVSIFLLQAGVLRTLQALFDVLPLFANSDWGEQSNVKFLENHMGTTFKERRPPWTTSVNVDDIHSGDFLALSKFRGPWGAFETLQKWVTGSFAGHSAVCLRDSEGNLWVAESGRGTGVEDDIIDVLPWDEWWNYELNNDSSNPHIAFLPLHPDLRAKLNETAAWEYVRSMVGKPYGYHNLIFSWIDTNHGNYPPPLDAHLVASAMTIWTQVRPTLAANLWNEALNIRLGTKGLDLPEILVEVEKHGSSFGELLAIPEQDDWIYADGKSASCVAFILEMYKAAGLFGPLSSSIQVTEFTIKDAYTLNFFENNSSRLPKWCNGGDDVKLPYCQILGKYRMYLPGYNSIEPYQHMNERLEEWYKSIPHSLKGRLAHGMKKGKAVAYKGCPNSEPEEAF
;
A
#
# COMPACT_ATOMS: atom_id res chain seq x y z
N MET A 1 7.01 4.89 -69.48
CA MET A 1 6.41 4.22 -70.66
C MET A 1 5.54 3.08 -70.14
N THR A 2 4.22 3.18 -70.38
CA THR A 2 3.22 2.11 -70.66
C THR A 2 3.49 0.68 -70.12
N SER A 3 2.57 -0.07 -69.50
CA SER A 3 1.10 -0.15 -69.62
C SER A 3 0.49 -0.76 -68.34
N MET A 4 -0.63 -0.27 -67.81
CA MET A 4 -2.00 -0.79 -67.99
C MET A 4 -2.17 -2.33 -68.05
N ALA A 5 -2.92 -2.86 -67.08
CA ALA A 5 -3.99 -3.84 -67.29
C ALA A 5 -5.01 -3.74 -66.14
N ALA A 6 -6.29 -3.81 -66.50
CA ALA A 6 -7.46 -3.46 -65.70
C ALA A 6 -8.32 -4.68 -65.32
N SER A 7 -9.31 -4.42 -64.46
CA SER A 7 -10.53 -5.20 -64.17
C SER A 7 -10.36 -6.41 -63.23
N SER A 8 -11.30 -6.80 -62.37
CA SER A 8 -12.74 -6.53 -62.30
C SER A 8 -13.27 -6.80 -60.89
N SER A 9 -14.41 -6.17 -60.58
CA SER A 9 -15.25 -6.40 -59.41
C SER A 9 -15.90 -7.79 -59.41
N GLN A 10 -15.80 -8.55 -58.31
CA GLN A 10 -16.78 -9.60 -57.98
C GLN A 10 -17.09 -9.59 -56.48
N SER A 11 -18.36 -9.31 -56.19
CA SER A 11 -19.03 -9.54 -54.91
C SER A 11 -19.09 -11.05 -54.65
N PHE A 12 -18.59 -11.51 -53.50
CA PHE A 12 -18.87 -12.85 -52.98
C PHE A 12 -19.43 -12.74 -51.57
N CYS A 13 -20.76 -12.75 -51.54
CA CYS A 13 -21.55 -13.01 -50.35
C CYS A 13 -21.51 -14.52 -50.04
N SER A 14 -21.34 -14.83 -48.76
CA SER A 14 -21.60 -16.12 -48.09
C SER A 14 -20.66 -17.30 -48.38
N LEU A 15 -20.18 -17.92 -47.29
CA LEU A 15 -20.14 -19.37 -47.05
C LEU A 15 -19.68 -19.61 -45.59
N ILE A 16 -20.54 -19.25 -44.62
CA ILE A 16 -20.47 -19.88 -43.30
C ILE A 16 -21.07 -21.28 -43.49
N PRO A 17 -20.36 -22.37 -43.14
CA PRO A 17 -20.85 -23.71 -43.39
C PRO A 17 -22.10 -23.96 -42.54
N ARG A 18 -23.20 -24.36 -43.21
CA ARG A 18 -24.53 -24.63 -42.64
C ARG A 18 -24.54 -25.62 -41.47
N THR A 19 -23.44 -26.33 -41.23
CA THR A 19 -23.24 -27.23 -40.08
C THR A 19 -23.08 -26.49 -38.76
N VAL A 20 -22.55 -25.27 -38.73
CA VAL A 20 -22.34 -24.52 -37.47
C VAL A 20 -23.65 -23.93 -36.93
N LEU A 21 -24.58 -23.57 -37.82
CA LEU A 21 -25.89 -23.00 -37.45
C LEU A 21 -26.87 -24.08 -36.94
N LEU A 22 -26.70 -25.34 -37.36
CA LEU A 22 -27.56 -26.46 -36.96
C LEU A 22 -27.25 -26.97 -35.55
N VAL A 23 -25.98 -26.91 -35.12
CA VAL A 23 -25.57 -27.28 -33.76
C VAL A 23 -26.06 -26.24 -32.73
N SER A 24 -26.11 -24.97 -33.11
CA SER A 24 -26.58 -23.90 -32.22
C SER A 24 -28.11 -23.94 -32.00
N VAL A 25 -28.90 -24.36 -32.99
CA VAL A 25 -30.37 -24.45 -32.84
C VAL A 25 -30.83 -25.72 -32.10
N LEU A 26 -30.09 -26.83 -32.21
CA LEU A 26 -30.44 -28.08 -31.50
C LEU A 26 -30.21 -28.00 -29.97
N VAL A 27 -29.34 -27.11 -29.49
CA VAL A 27 -29.13 -26.88 -28.05
C VAL A 27 -30.29 -26.11 -27.41
N PHE A 28 -31.07 -25.35 -28.18
CA PHE A 28 -32.21 -24.56 -27.68
C PHE A 28 -33.56 -25.30 -27.63
N LEU A 29 -33.64 -26.56 -28.06
CA LEU A 29 -34.90 -27.32 -28.16
C LEU A 29 -35.05 -28.47 -27.15
N PHE A 30 -34.11 -28.64 -26.20
CA PHE A 30 -34.26 -29.62 -25.12
C PHE A 30 -34.95 -28.99 -23.90
N PRO A 31 -35.98 -29.64 -23.31
CA PRO A 31 -36.66 -29.12 -22.13
C PRO A 31 -35.72 -29.08 -20.93
N SER A 32 -35.83 -28.01 -20.15
CA SER A 32 -35.13 -27.75 -18.91
C SER A 32 -35.31 -28.88 -17.88
N GLN A 33 -34.25 -29.65 -17.66
CA GLN A 33 -33.98 -30.29 -16.36
C GLN A 33 -32.82 -29.52 -15.71
N PRO A 34 -32.95 -29.05 -14.45
CA PRO A 34 -31.92 -28.26 -13.79
C PRO A 34 -30.88 -29.19 -13.17
N GLU A 35 -30.08 -29.86 -14.00
CA GLU A 35 -28.74 -30.24 -13.59
C GLU A 35 -27.80 -29.40 -14.45
N ALA A 36 -27.21 -28.37 -13.82
CA ALA A 36 -26.27 -27.48 -14.47
C ALA A 36 -25.07 -28.30 -14.97
N LEU A 37 -25.06 -28.63 -16.27
CA LEU A 37 -23.92 -29.25 -16.92
C LEU A 37 -22.75 -28.26 -16.78
N LYS A 38 -21.76 -28.60 -15.94
CA LYS A 38 -20.60 -27.74 -15.68
C LYS A 38 -19.91 -27.41 -17.01
N SER A 39 -19.71 -26.13 -17.29
CA SER A 39 -19.03 -25.68 -18.50
C SER A 39 -17.60 -26.24 -18.53
N PRO A 40 -17.12 -26.80 -19.66
CA PRO A 40 -15.75 -27.34 -19.75
C PRO A 40 -14.68 -26.26 -19.56
N PHE A 41 -15.02 -24.99 -19.82
CA PHE A 41 -14.16 -23.83 -19.60
C PHE A 41 -15.00 -22.67 -19.05
N SER A 42 -14.44 -21.84 -18.17
CA SER A 42 -15.04 -20.53 -17.91
C SER A 42 -14.91 -19.67 -19.18
N PRO A 43 -15.91 -18.86 -19.55
CA PRO A 43 -15.76 -17.86 -20.62
C PRO A 43 -14.55 -16.93 -20.43
N ILE A 44 -14.16 -16.71 -19.17
CA ILE A 44 -13.00 -15.91 -18.77
C ILE A 44 -11.69 -16.68 -19.01
N ASP A 45 -11.65 -18.00 -18.77
CA ASP A 45 -10.47 -18.84 -19.04
C ASP A 45 -10.10 -18.83 -20.54
N MET A 46 -11.11 -18.70 -21.41
CA MET A 46 -10.91 -18.58 -22.85
C MET A 46 -10.41 -17.20 -23.29
N LEU A 47 -10.52 -16.15 -22.47
CA LEU A 47 -10.01 -14.81 -22.83
C LEU A 47 -8.50 -14.85 -23.05
N SER A 48 -7.76 -15.61 -22.24
CA SER A 48 -6.32 -15.84 -22.39
C SER A 48 -5.92 -16.45 -23.75
N LEU A 49 -6.85 -17.15 -24.42
CA LEU A 49 -6.64 -17.82 -25.71
C LEU A 49 -7.04 -16.94 -26.90
N LEU A 50 -7.71 -15.81 -26.66
CA LEU A 50 -8.10 -14.87 -27.69
C LEU A 50 -6.95 -13.89 -28.03
N PRO A 51 -6.91 -13.35 -29.27
CA PRO A 51 -5.93 -12.34 -29.66
C PRO A 51 -5.89 -11.18 -28.68
N ARG A 52 -4.67 -10.71 -28.33
CA ARG A 52 -4.44 -9.66 -27.34
C ARG A 52 -5.29 -8.41 -27.60
N GLN A 53 -5.57 -8.03 -28.85
CA GLN A 53 -6.41 -6.85 -29.12
C GLN A 53 -7.85 -6.98 -28.58
N VAL A 54 -8.35 -8.20 -28.40
CA VAL A 54 -9.72 -8.48 -27.92
C VAL A 54 -9.72 -8.86 -26.43
N SER A 55 -8.77 -9.69 -26.01
CA SER A 55 -8.73 -10.18 -24.63
C SER A 55 -8.15 -9.16 -23.66
N TRP A 56 -7.14 -8.38 -24.06
CA TRP A 56 -6.41 -7.50 -23.16
C TRP A 56 -7.23 -6.35 -22.57
N PRO A 57 -8.14 -5.68 -23.32
CA PRO A 57 -9.04 -4.69 -22.74
C PRO A 57 -10.03 -5.28 -21.73
N ILE A 58 -10.52 -6.50 -21.98
CA ILE A 58 -11.49 -7.18 -21.12
C ILE A 58 -10.80 -7.72 -19.87
N LEU A 59 -9.61 -8.32 -20.02
CA LEU A 59 -8.78 -8.80 -18.92
C LEU A 59 -8.35 -7.65 -18.00
N ASN A 60 -7.95 -6.50 -18.56
CA ASN A 60 -7.60 -5.30 -17.79
C ASN A 60 -8.78 -4.67 -17.04
N TYR A 61 -10.01 -4.94 -17.47
CA TYR A 61 -11.22 -4.49 -16.77
C TYR A 61 -11.64 -5.47 -15.67
N LEU A 62 -11.31 -6.75 -15.84
CA LEU A 62 -11.69 -7.81 -14.91
C LEU A 62 -10.64 -8.08 -13.82
N ASN A 63 -9.35 -7.79 -14.05
CA ASN A 63 -8.25 -8.08 -13.11
C ASN A 63 -7.85 -6.83 -12.32
N ASN A 64 -7.74 -6.96 -11.00
CA ASN A 64 -7.21 -5.93 -10.09
C ASN A 64 -5.90 -6.41 -9.45
N ALA A 65 -5.02 -5.47 -9.09
CA ALA A 65 -3.78 -5.83 -8.39
C ALA A 65 -4.05 -6.40 -6.99
N ASP A 66 -5.19 -6.01 -6.40
CA ASP A 66 -5.81 -6.63 -5.23
C ASP A 66 -5.96 -8.16 -5.35
N ASP A 67 -6.13 -8.69 -6.57
CA ASP A 67 -6.29 -10.13 -6.80
C ASP A 67 -5.00 -10.94 -6.50
N LEU A 68 -3.84 -10.28 -6.34
CA LEU A 68 -2.58 -10.93 -5.90
C LEU A 68 -2.54 -11.22 -4.41
N LEU A 69 -3.37 -10.54 -3.63
CA LEU A 69 -3.26 -10.55 -2.19
C LEU A 69 -3.96 -11.79 -1.59
N PRO A 70 -3.24 -12.63 -0.82
CA PRO A 70 -3.86 -13.77 -0.16
C PRO A 70 -4.96 -13.34 0.83
N THR A 71 -6.15 -13.91 0.73
CA THR A 71 -7.23 -13.69 1.71
C THR A 71 -7.12 -14.72 2.82
N PHE A 72 -7.14 -14.29 4.09
CA PHE A 72 -7.20 -15.23 5.20
C PHE A 72 -8.54 -15.98 5.23
N VAL A 73 -8.47 -17.31 5.26
CA VAL A 73 -9.64 -18.19 5.23
C VAL A 73 -9.96 -18.72 6.62
N GLY A 74 -8.93 -18.99 7.42
CA GLY A 74 -9.05 -19.53 8.77
C GLY A 74 -7.83 -20.35 9.15
N ALA A 75 -7.83 -20.88 10.37
CA ALA A 75 -6.78 -21.75 10.88
C ALA A 75 -7.34 -23.10 11.36
N VAL A 76 -6.58 -24.17 11.18
CA VAL A 76 -7.00 -25.54 11.52
C VAL A 76 -5.99 -26.24 12.42
N SER A 77 -6.47 -26.79 13.54
CA SER A 77 -5.66 -27.48 14.55
C SER A 77 -6.15 -28.89 14.90
N SER A 78 -7.34 -29.28 14.45
CA SER A 78 -7.84 -30.64 14.68
C SER A 78 -8.99 -31.00 13.72
N PRO A 79 -9.39 -32.28 13.63
CA PRO A 79 -10.58 -32.71 12.91
C PRO A 79 -11.87 -32.05 13.43
N ASP A 80 -11.95 -31.84 14.75
CA ASP A 80 -13.11 -31.24 15.41
C ASP A 80 -13.21 -29.72 15.17
N LYS A 81 -12.07 -29.07 14.86
CA LYS A 81 -11.96 -27.64 14.54
C LYS A 81 -11.86 -27.43 13.03
N SER A 82 -12.65 -28.15 12.24
CA SER A 82 -12.67 -27.97 10.79
C SER A 82 -13.27 -26.62 10.40
N ILE A 83 -12.74 -26.00 9.35
CA ILE A 83 -13.26 -24.74 8.79
C ILE A 83 -13.88 -24.97 7.42
N GLN A 84 -14.81 -24.10 7.03
CA GLN A 84 -15.44 -24.13 5.70
C GLN A 84 -15.42 -22.73 5.07
N TRP A 85 -15.22 -22.70 3.75
CA TRP A 85 -15.21 -21.44 2.99
C TRP A 85 -15.63 -21.66 1.53
N GLN A 86 -15.82 -20.54 0.83
CA GLN A 86 -16.01 -20.49 -0.61
C GLN A 86 -14.69 -20.05 -1.25
N GLY A 87 -14.18 -20.86 -2.17
CA GLY A 87 -12.98 -20.56 -2.94
C GLY A 87 -13.29 -19.85 -4.25
N ALA A 88 -12.24 -19.46 -4.97
CA ALA A 88 -12.39 -18.83 -6.28
C ALA A 88 -12.83 -19.83 -7.37
N CYS A 89 -12.41 -21.09 -7.24
CA CYS A 89 -12.76 -22.20 -8.12
C CYS A 89 -13.85 -23.10 -7.52
N PHE A 90 -13.89 -23.27 -6.21
CA PHE A 90 -14.73 -24.27 -5.54
C PHE A 90 -15.71 -23.62 -4.57
N ASP A 91 -17.02 -23.82 -4.78
CA ASP A 91 -18.08 -23.25 -3.93
C ASP A 91 -18.07 -23.77 -2.49
N LYS A 92 -17.53 -24.96 -2.26
CA LYS A 92 -17.58 -25.64 -0.96
C LYS A 92 -16.25 -26.27 -0.64
N ASN A 93 -15.51 -25.63 0.24
CA ASN A 93 -14.25 -26.12 0.75
C ASN A 93 -14.36 -26.43 2.23
N THR A 94 -13.63 -27.44 2.68
CA THR A 94 -13.49 -27.78 4.10
C THR A 94 -12.06 -28.18 4.38
N ALA A 95 -11.49 -27.74 5.50
CA ALA A 95 -10.15 -28.14 5.91
C ALA A 95 -10.11 -28.61 7.36
N TRP A 96 -9.23 -29.56 7.65
CA TRP A 96 -8.89 -30.00 9.00
C TRP A 96 -7.47 -30.55 9.06
N LEU A 97 -6.91 -30.64 10.26
CA LEU A 97 -5.55 -31.10 10.49
C LEU A 97 -5.56 -32.39 11.32
N GLU A 98 -4.76 -33.37 10.92
CA GLU A 98 -4.51 -34.61 11.66
C GLU A 98 -3.04 -34.69 12.06
N PHE A 99 -2.75 -34.75 13.37
CA PHE A 99 -1.39 -34.95 13.85
C PHE A 99 -0.98 -36.42 13.75
N HIS A 100 0.27 -36.67 13.39
CA HIS A 100 0.85 -38.02 13.37
C HIS A 100 2.34 -37.99 13.72
N ASN A 101 2.90 -39.12 14.11
CA ASN A 101 4.35 -39.26 14.30
C ASN A 101 4.93 -40.35 13.38
N ASN A 102 4.64 -40.22 12.08
CA ASN A 102 5.12 -41.15 11.06
C ASN A 102 6.66 -41.11 10.90
N SER A 103 7.31 -39.98 11.20
CA SER A 103 8.76 -39.82 11.08
C SER A 103 9.54 -40.35 12.30
N GLY A 104 8.87 -40.51 13.45
CA GLY A 104 9.51 -40.92 14.70
C GLY A 104 10.28 -39.80 15.42
N SER A 105 10.09 -38.53 15.02
CA SER A 105 10.69 -37.37 15.69
C SER A 105 10.03 -37.09 17.04
N GLU A 106 10.65 -36.23 17.85
CA GLU A 106 10.14 -35.87 19.19
C GLU A 106 8.74 -35.24 19.14
N PHE A 107 8.46 -34.43 18.11
CA PHE A 107 7.19 -33.70 17.97
C PHE A 107 6.31 -34.21 16.83
N GLY A 108 6.78 -35.15 16.01
CA GLY A 108 6.05 -35.66 14.86
C GLY A 108 5.74 -34.58 13.83
N GLY A 109 4.65 -34.78 13.09
CA GLY A 109 4.17 -33.95 12.00
C GLY A 109 2.64 -33.91 11.95
N GLY A 110 2.08 -33.58 10.79
CA GLY A 110 0.64 -33.63 10.58
C GLY A 110 0.25 -33.59 9.11
N THR A 111 -0.94 -34.10 8.82
CA THR A 111 -1.56 -34.07 7.50
C THR A 111 -2.68 -33.04 7.51
N LEU A 112 -2.56 -32.02 6.66
CA LEU A 112 -3.63 -31.06 6.41
C LEU A 112 -4.51 -31.58 5.28
N HIS A 113 -5.76 -31.84 5.58
CA HIS A 113 -6.75 -32.28 4.62
C HIS A 113 -7.55 -31.09 4.12
N ILE A 114 -7.71 -30.99 2.80
CA ILE A 114 -8.52 -29.97 2.14
C ILE A 114 -9.46 -30.65 1.16
N LYS A 115 -10.74 -30.63 1.51
CA LYS A 115 -11.80 -31.17 0.67
C LYS A 115 -12.41 -30.05 -0.16
N ALA A 116 -12.03 -30.02 -1.44
CA ALA A 116 -12.56 -29.08 -2.41
C ALA A 116 -13.74 -29.71 -3.16
N SER A 117 -14.88 -29.02 -3.25
CA SER A 117 -16.09 -29.52 -3.89
C SER A 117 -16.80 -28.44 -4.70
N ASN A 118 -17.61 -28.87 -5.66
CA ASN A 118 -18.38 -27.97 -6.52
C ASN A 118 -17.50 -26.97 -7.31
N ALA A 119 -16.56 -27.49 -8.10
CA ALA A 119 -15.80 -26.65 -9.04
C ALA A 119 -16.72 -25.92 -10.04
N HIS A 120 -16.44 -24.65 -10.29
CA HIS A 120 -17.16 -23.82 -11.26
C HIS A 120 -16.88 -24.20 -12.72
N SER A 121 -15.66 -24.62 -13.03
CA SER A 121 -15.24 -25.10 -14.36
C SER A 121 -14.23 -26.25 -14.21
N TRP A 122 -13.90 -26.93 -15.31
CA TRP A 122 -12.91 -28.02 -15.29
C TRP A 122 -11.46 -27.50 -15.29
N THR A 123 -11.27 -26.23 -15.60
CA THR A 123 -9.97 -25.57 -15.72
C THR A 123 -9.67 -24.58 -14.61
N CYS A 124 -10.65 -24.31 -13.73
CA CYS A 124 -10.40 -23.43 -12.59
C CYS A 124 -9.46 -24.09 -11.58
N MET A 125 -8.78 -23.25 -10.81
CA MET A 125 -7.83 -23.68 -9.80
C MET A 125 -7.75 -22.66 -8.68
N ASP A 126 -7.71 -23.14 -7.45
CA ASP A 126 -7.36 -22.34 -6.29
C ASP A 126 -5.87 -22.51 -5.98
N LEU A 127 -5.21 -21.41 -5.57
CA LEU A 127 -3.85 -21.42 -5.03
C LEU A 127 -3.93 -21.02 -3.56
N TYR A 128 -3.37 -21.84 -2.69
CA TYR A 128 -3.36 -21.64 -1.25
C TYR A 128 -1.95 -21.41 -0.73
N ILE A 129 -1.83 -20.53 0.27
CA ILE A 129 -0.65 -20.39 1.12
C ILE A 129 -1.03 -20.94 2.49
N PHE A 130 -0.16 -21.78 3.05
CA PHE A 130 -0.29 -22.34 4.38
C PHE A 130 0.86 -21.84 5.23
N ALA A 131 0.52 -21.23 6.36
CA ALA A 131 1.51 -20.58 7.20
C ALA A 131 1.33 -20.96 8.67
N THR A 132 2.47 -21.16 9.33
CA THR A 132 2.63 -21.01 10.77
C THR A 132 3.58 -19.83 10.99
N PRO A 133 3.74 -19.34 12.22
CA PRO A 133 4.79 -18.38 12.54
C PRO A 133 6.19 -18.84 12.12
N TYR A 134 6.40 -20.16 12.02
CA TYR A 134 7.70 -20.79 11.80
C TYR A 134 7.95 -21.16 10.33
N ARG A 135 6.89 -21.49 9.56
CA ARG A 135 7.03 -21.89 8.16
C ARG A 135 5.94 -21.34 7.26
N VAL A 136 6.28 -21.24 5.97
CA VAL A 136 5.32 -21.00 4.89
C VAL A 136 5.48 -22.06 3.81
N THR A 137 4.37 -22.57 3.32
CA THR A 137 4.29 -23.43 2.14
C THR A 137 3.08 -23.05 1.30
N TRP A 138 2.96 -23.58 0.10
CA TRP A 138 1.84 -23.32 -0.80
C TRP A 138 1.46 -24.58 -1.55
N ASP A 139 0.21 -24.66 -1.98
CA ASP A 139 -0.26 -25.73 -2.86
C ASP A 139 -1.42 -25.24 -3.73
N TYR A 140 -1.74 -26.00 -4.78
CA TYR A 140 -2.79 -25.65 -5.73
C TYR A 140 -3.74 -26.81 -6.01
N TYR A 141 -5.02 -26.49 -6.20
CA TYR A 141 -6.07 -27.50 -6.36
C TYR A 141 -6.89 -27.27 -7.62
N PHE A 142 -6.86 -28.24 -8.53
CA PHE A 142 -7.64 -28.25 -9.79
C PHE A 142 -8.92 -29.10 -9.71
N PHE A 143 -8.91 -30.15 -8.90
CA PHE A 143 -9.97 -31.15 -8.89
C PHE A 143 -10.86 -31.05 -7.67
N SER A 144 -12.17 -31.24 -7.86
CA SER A 144 -13.12 -31.42 -6.74
C SER A 144 -12.91 -32.79 -6.11
N ARG A 145 -11.96 -32.86 -5.17
CA ARG A 145 -11.63 -34.03 -4.36
C ARG A 145 -11.04 -33.59 -3.03
N GLU A 146 -10.74 -34.56 -2.20
CA GLU A 146 -9.87 -34.36 -1.06
C GLU A 146 -8.40 -34.31 -1.52
N HIS A 147 -7.70 -33.31 -1.04
CA HIS A 147 -6.26 -33.11 -1.20
C HIS A 147 -5.62 -33.13 0.19
N THR A 148 -4.34 -33.47 0.24
CA THR A 148 -3.60 -33.58 1.49
C THR A 148 -2.26 -32.89 1.33
N LEU A 149 -1.90 -32.06 2.31
CA LEU A 149 -0.59 -31.46 2.44
C LEU A 149 0.09 -32.05 3.68
N GLU A 150 1.26 -32.66 3.48
CA GLU A 150 1.98 -33.33 4.54
C GLU A 150 3.03 -32.41 5.17
N PHE A 151 2.94 -32.25 6.49
CA PHE A 151 4.02 -31.71 7.32
C PHE A 151 4.76 -32.89 7.94
N THR A 152 5.87 -33.32 7.33
CA THR A 152 6.62 -34.50 7.79
C THR A 152 7.06 -34.36 9.24
N GLU A 153 7.61 -33.19 9.59
CA GLU A 153 8.08 -32.85 10.93
C GLU A 153 7.81 -31.36 11.23
N TRP A 154 7.35 -31.08 12.45
CA TRP A 154 7.34 -29.73 13.01
C TRP A 154 8.78 -29.30 13.34
N GLU A 155 9.06 -28.01 13.19
CA GLU A 155 10.42 -27.45 13.28
C GLU A 155 10.99 -27.54 14.70
N GLY A 156 10.09 -27.51 15.69
CA GLY A 156 10.43 -27.73 17.08
C GLY A 156 9.21 -27.71 17.97
N LYS A 157 9.46 -27.71 19.28
CA LYS A 157 8.41 -27.69 20.31
C LYS A 157 7.49 -26.49 20.15
N GLN A 158 8.02 -25.32 19.82
CA GLN A 158 7.24 -24.09 19.75
C GLN A 158 6.21 -24.13 18.62
N GLU A 159 6.61 -24.58 17.42
CA GLU A 159 5.67 -24.76 16.31
C GLU A 159 4.61 -25.82 16.64
N PHE A 160 5.01 -26.95 17.21
CA PHE A 160 4.08 -28.02 17.59
C PHE A 160 2.99 -27.54 18.56
N GLU A 161 3.37 -26.83 19.61
CA GLU A 161 2.40 -26.29 20.58
C GLU A 161 1.55 -25.17 19.95
N TYR A 162 2.13 -24.31 19.11
CA TYR A 162 1.38 -23.29 18.38
C TYR A 162 0.29 -23.93 17.50
N VAL A 163 0.64 -24.94 16.70
CA VAL A 163 -0.32 -25.58 15.78
C VAL A 163 -1.42 -26.32 16.54
N LYS A 164 -1.15 -26.83 17.75
CA LYS A 164 -2.21 -27.44 18.59
C LYS A 164 -3.24 -26.43 19.08
N GLU A 165 -2.79 -25.24 19.46
CA GLU A 165 -3.66 -24.21 20.02
C GLU A 165 -4.31 -23.36 18.92
N ALA A 166 -3.49 -22.72 18.08
CA ALA A 166 -3.89 -21.76 17.06
C ALA A 166 -4.14 -22.38 15.67
N GLY A 167 -3.41 -23.44 15.32
CA GLY A 167 -3.56 -24.15 14.04
C GLY A 167 -2.71 -23.62 12.89
N VAL A 168 -2.76 -24.33 11.76
CA VAL A 168 -2.13 -23.88 10.50
C VAL A 168 -3.06 -22.88 9.82
N SER A 169 -2.56 -21.66 9.57
CA SER A 169 -3.30 -20.61 8.88
C SER A 169 -3.36 -20.89 7.39
N ILE A 170 -4.55 -20.75 6.81
CA ILE A 170 -4.85 -20.99 5.40
C ILE A 170 -5.21 -19.66 4.74
N PHE A 171 -4.52 -19.35 3.65
CA PHE A 171 -4.79 -18.19 2.82
C PHE A 171 -5.09 -18.61 1.40
N LEU A 172 -6.08 -17.97 0.78
CA LEU A 172 -6.49 -18.23 -0.60
C LEU A 172 -6.11 -17.05 -1.48
N LEU A 173 -5.42 -17.29 -2.59
CA LEU A 173 -5.32 -16.31 -3.67
C LEU A 173 -6.58 -16.38 -4.53
N GLN A 174 -7.46 -15.40 -4.34
CA GLN A 174 -8.76 -15.29 -5.04
C GLN A 174 -8.62 -15.20 -6.56
N ALA A 175 -7.43 -14.82 -7.05
CA ALA A 175 -7.08 -14.83 -8.46
C ALA A 175 -7.05 -16.23 -9.11
N GLY A 176 -6.58 -17.27 -8.39
CA GLY A 176 -6.07 -18.50 -9.01
C GLY A 176 -4.83 -18.26 -9.92
N VAL A 177 -4.09 -19.30 -10.31
CA VAL A 177 -2.75 -19.13 -10.94
C VAL A 177 -2.74 -18.30 -12.23
N LEU A 178 -3.77 -18.39 -13.08
CA LEU A 178 -3.81 -17.62 -14.34
C LEU A 178 -3.93 -16.11 -14.08
N ARG A 179 -4.79 -15.70 -13.13
CA ARG A 179 -4.89 -14.28 -12.75
C ARG A 179 -3.74 -13.88 -11.85
N THR A 180 -3.16 -14.77 -11.03
CA THR A 180 -1.93 -14.50 -10.27
C THR A 180 -0.74 -14.25 -11.20
N LEU A 181 -0.56 -15.06 -12.25
CA LEU A 181 0.47 -14.83 -13.27
C LEU A 181 0.23 -13.53 -14.04
N GLN A 182 -1.02 -13.20 -14.37
CA GLN A 182 -1.37 -11.94 -15.04
C GLN A 182 -1.19 -10.72 -14.14
N ALA A 183 -1.56 -10.81 -12.87
CA ALA A 183 -1.37 -9.72 -11.93
C ALA A 183 0.11 -9.55 -11.57
N LEU A 184 0.92 -10.62 -11.58
CA LEU A 184 2.39 -10.51 -11.57
C LEU A 184 2.88 -9.76 -12.82
N PHE A 185 2.28 -9.98 -13.99
CA PHE A 185 2.52 -9.17 -15.19
C PHE A 185 2.09 -7.71 -15.05
N ASP A 186 1.18 -7.36 -14.14
CA ASP A 186 0.73 -5.99 -13.85
C ASP A 186 1.54 -5.32 -12.72
N VAL A 187 2.16 -6.08 -11.81
CA VAL A 187 2.98 -5.58 -10.69
C VAL A 187 4.48 -5.49 -11.01
N LEU A 188 5.05 -6.48 -11.70
CA LEU A 188 6.44 -6.40 -12.19
C LEU A 188 6.78 -5.12 -12.99
N PRO A 189 5.88 -4.57 -13.84
CA PRO A 189 6.10 -3.30 -14.53
C PRO A 189 6.28 -2.12 -13.59
N LEU A 190 5.66 -2.12 -12.40
CA LEU A 190 5.70 -0.97 -11.47
C LEU A 190 7.14 -0.60 -11.12
N PHE A 191 8.00 -1.60 -10.95
CA PHE A 191 9.41 -1.41 -10.58
C PHE A 191 10.31 -1.06 -11.77
N ALA A 192 9.80 -1.12 -13.00
CA ALA A 192 10.58 -0.83 -14.20
C ALA A 192 10.86 0.68 -14.31
N ASN A 193 12.13 1.03 -14.53
CA ASN A 193 12.52 2.42 -14.81
C ASN A 193 12.27 2.79 -16.29
N SER A 194 11.00 2.74 -16.69
CA SER A 194 10.56 2.96 -18.08
C SER A 194 9.24 3.73 -18.13
N ASP A 195 8.89 4.28 -19.29
CA ASP A 195 7.59 4.94 -19.50
C ASP A 195 6.42 3.96 -19.28
N TRP A 196 6.63 2.68 -19.55
CA TRP A 196 5.66 1.63 -19.26
C TRP A 196 5.47 1.42 -17.75
N GLY A 197 6.56 1.44 -16.98
CA GLY A 197 6.48 1.38 -15.52
C GLY A 197 5.80 2.61 -14.92
N GLU A 198 6.12 3.81 -15.42
CA GLU A 198 5.44 5.05 -15.04
C GLU A 198 3.93 4.98 -15.28
N GLN A 199 3.50 4.57 -16.49
CA GLN A 199 2.09 4.42 -16.82
C GLN A 199 1.40 3.34 -15.98
N SER A 200 2.11 2.27 -15.63
CA SER A 200 1.58 1.20 -14.78
C SER A 200 1.34 1.68 -13.35
N ASN A 201 2.28 2.45 -12.79
CA ASN A 201 2.12 3.07 -11.46
C ASN A 201 0.95 4.06 -11.44
N VAL A 202 0.85 4.93 -12.44
CA VAL A 202 -0.28 5.87 -12.55
C VAL A 202 -1.60 5.10 -12.64
N LYS A 203 -1.72 4.14 -13.55
CA LYS A 203 -2.94 3.34 -13.73
C LYS A 203 -3.31 2.57 -12.46
N PHE A 204 -2.31 2.03 -11.75
CA PHE A 204 -2.53 1.38 -10.45
C PHE A 204 -3.20 2.36 -9.47
N LEU A 205 -2.64 3.56 -9.29
CA LEU A 205 -3.19 4.55 -8.36
C LEU A 205 -4.59 5.03 -8.80
N GLU A 206 -4.81 5.25 -10.09
CA GLU A 206 -6.13 5.66 -10.61
C GLU A 206 -7.21 4.61 -10.31
N ASN A 207 -6.87 3.33 -10.52
CA ASN A 207 -7.79 2.21 -10.27
C ASN A 207 -8.13 2.05 -8.79
N HIS A 208 -7.14 2.14 -7.89
CA HIS A 208 -7.33 1.80 -6.47
C HIS A 208 -7.64 3.00 -5.57
N MET A 209 -7.28 4.22 -5.98
CA MET A 209 -7.56 5.44 -5.21
C MET A 209 -8.73 6.26 -5.75
N GLY A 210 -9.30 5.87 -6.89
CA GLY A 210 -10.47 6.55 -7.49
C GLY A 210 -10.16 7.99 -7.93
N THR A 211 -8.94 8.24 -8.39
CA THR A 211 -8.44 9.58 -8.77
C THR A 211 -7.89 9.58 -10.19
N THR A 212 -7.59 10.75 -10.75
CA THR A 212 -6.93 10.89 -12.06
C THR A 212 -5.65 11.71 -11.94
N PHE A 213 -4.53 11.17 -12.43
CA PHE A 213 -3.26 11.89 -12.48
C PHE A 213 -3.12 12.59 -13.82
N LYS A 214 -3.61 13.84 -13.88
CA LYS A 214 -3.62 14.62 -15.13
C LYS A 214 -2.23 15.17 -15.43
N GLU A 215 -1.76 14.97 -16.65
CA GLU A 215 -0.54 15.63 -17.15
C GLU A 215 -0.71 17.16 -17.19
N ARG A 216 0.36 17.87 -16.82
CA ARG A 216 0.50 19.31 -16.93
C ARG A 216 1.02 19.67 -18.31
N ARG A 217 0.69 20.89 -18.78
CA ARG A 217 1.28 21.41 -20.01
C ARG A 217 2.76 21.73 -19.76
N PRO A 218 3.69 21.35 -20.66
CA PRO A 218 5.06 21.79 -20.57
C PRO A 218 5.19 23.32 -20.59
N PRO A 219 6.22 23.90 -19.94
CA PRO A 219 7.28 23.22 -19.20
C PRO A 219 6.79 22.65 -17.86
N TRP A 220 7.34 21.50 -17.45
CA TRP A 220 7.01 20.85 -16.18
C TRP A 220 7.80 21.40 -14.99
N THR A 221 8.59 22.45 -15.22
CA THR A 221 9.43 23.13 -14.24
C THR A 221 8.95 24.56 -14.06
N THR A 222 8.98 25.05 -12.83
CA THR A 222 8.72 26.44 -12.49
C THR A 222 10.04 27.15 -12.20
N SER A 223 10.24 28.37 -12.70
CA SER A 223 11.39 29.19 -12.31
C SER A 223 11.17 29.74 -10.90
N VAL A 224 11.81 29.09 -9.92
CA VAL A 224 11.69 29.41 -8.50
C VAL A 224 12.65 30.54 -8.14
N ASN A 225 12.15 31.55 -7.42
CA ASN A 225 13.00 32.53 -6.77
C ASN A 225 13.31 32.06 -5.34
N VAL A 226 14.58 31.73 -5.10
CA VAL A 226 15.06 31.18 -3.82
C VAL A 226 14.80 32.11 -2.65
N ASP A 227 14.82 33.43 -2.86
CA ASP A 227 14.58 34.44 -1.81
C ASP A 227 13.17 34.34 -1.20
N ASP A 228 12.19 33.79 -1.94
CA ASP A 228 10.83 33.62 -1.46
C ASP A 228 10.64 32.35 -0.59
N ILE A 229 11.67 31.51 -0.47
CA ILE A 229 11.68 30.29 0.35
C ILE A 229 12.21 30.59 1.75
N HIS A 230 11.57 30.05 2.78
CA HIS A 230 11.89 30.32 4.18
C HIS A 230 12.09 29.04 4.97
N SER A 231 12.71 29.17 6.15
CA SER A 231 12.84 28.08 7.10
C SER A 231 11.48 27.52 7.49
N GLY A 232 11.38 26.19 7.47
CA GLY A 232 10.17 25.46 7.79
C GLY A 232 9.18 25.32 6.63
N ASP A 233 9.46 25.86 5.43
CA ASP A 233 8.62 25.57 4.26
C ASP A 233 8.79 24.10 3.84
N PHE A 234 7.67 23.44 3.51
CA PHE A 234 7.61 22.00 3.30
C PHE A 234 7.63 21.66 1.81
N LEU A 235 8.33 20.59 1.45
CA LEU A 235 8.36 20.02 0.11
C LEU A 235 7.68 18.64 0.16
N ALA A 236 6.59 18.49 -0.58
CA ALA A 236 5.94 17.21 -0.81
C ALA A 236 6.41 16.65 -2.16
N LEU A 237 6.96 15.44 -2.15
CA LEU A 237 7.53 14.79 -3.32
C LEU A 237 6.71 13.56 -3.72
N SER A 238 6.63 13.30 -5.03
CA SER A 238 5.98 12.13 -5.60
C SER A 238 6.72 11.60 -6.82
N LYS A 239 7.10 10.33 -6.77
CA LYS A 239 7.74 9.56 -7.85
C LYS A 239 6.78 8.48 -8.36
N PHE A 240 6.88 8.17 -9.64
CA PHE A 240 6.06 7.14 -10.30
C PHE A 240 6.88 6.16 -11.13
N ARG A 241 8.19 6.33 -11.21
CA ARG A 241 9.06 5.55 -12.10
C ARG A 241 10.18 4.86 -11.32
N GLY A 242 10.54 3.66 -11.77
CA GLY A 242 11.61 2.86 -11.16
C GLY A 242 11.25 2.30 -9.78
N PRO A 243 12.23 1.71 -9.08
CA PRO A 243 11.99 1.04 -7.79
C PRO A 243 11.37 1.96 -6.73
N TRP A 244 11.86 3.19 -6.62
CA TRP A 244 11.32 4.19 -5.69
C TRP A 244 9.90 4.64 -6.08
N GLY A 245 9.63 4.81 -7.38
CA GLY A 245 8.27 5.09 -7.84
C GLY A 245 7.27 3.99 -7.54
N ALA A 246 7.68 2.72 -7.63
CA ALA A 246 6.86 1.57 -7.24
C ALA A 246 6.60 1.55 -5.74
N PHE A 247 7.65 1.75 -4.94
CA PHE A 247 7.54 1.80 -3.48
C PHE A 247 6.58 2.91 -3.03
N GLU A 248 6.78 4.13 -3.55
CA GLU A 248 5.89 5.24 -3.25
C GLU A 248 4.47 5.01 -3.76
N THR A 249 4.27 4.29 -4.86
CA THR A 249 2.94 3.94 -5.37
C THR A 249 2.18 3.05 -4.38
N LEU A 250 2.84 2.03 -3.84
CA LEU A 250 2.25 1.20 -2.79
C LEU A 250 2.00 2.00 -1.51
N GLN A 251 2.95 2.87 -1.11
CA GLN A 251 2.80 3.75 0.05
C GLN A 251 1.60 4.71 -0.11
N LYS A 252 1.46 5.36 -1.28
CA LYS A 252 0.34 6.27 -1.60
C LYS A 252 -1.00 5.54 -1.50
N TRP A 253 -1.06 4.32 -2.02
CA TRP A 253 -2.25 3.49 -1.91
C TRP A 253 -2.61 3.18 -0.46
N VAL A 254 -1.68 2.66 0.34
CA VAL A 254 -1.99 2.23 1.72
C VAL A 254 -2.25 3.40 2.68
N THR A 255 -1.64 4.57 2.42
CA THR A 255 -1.81 5.77 3.27
C THR A 255 -2.91 6.71 2.79
N GLY A 256 -3.42 6.51 1.56
CA GLY A 256 -4.27 7.49 0.88
C GLY A 256 -3.53 8.79 0.51
N SER A 257 -2.20 8.86 0.68
CA SER A 257 -1.39 10.02 0.32
C SER A 257 -1.18 10.12 -1.19
N PHE A 258 -0.98 11.33 -1.70
CA PHE A 258 -0.62 11.57 -3.10
C PHE A 258 0.86 11.96 -3.26
N ALA A 259 1.55 12.11 -2.13
CA ALA A 259 2.99 12.27 -2.03
C ALA A 259 3.60 11.04 -1.34
N GLY A 260 4.78 10.61 -1.78
CA GLY A 260 5.49 9.45 -1.25
C GLY A 260 6.80 9.82 -0.53
N HIS A 261 7.25 11.06 -0.63
CA HIS A 261 8.39 11.55 0.14
C HIS A 261 8.21 13.01 0.57
N SER A 262 9.03 13.47 1.52
CA SER A 262 8.99 14.84 2.00
C SER A 262 10.36 15.37 2.40
N ALA A 263 10.57 16.66 2.18
CA ALA A 263 11.74 17.40 2.61
C ALA A 263 11.34 18.76 3.22
N VAL A 264 12.26 19.43 3.91
CA VAL A 264 12.02 20.76 4.50
C VAL A 264 13.13 21.73 4.15
N CYS A 265 12.75 22.97 3.88
CA CYS A 265 13.66 24.07 3.60
C CYS A 265 14.11 24.76 4.90
N LEU A 266 15.39 25.10 5.01
CA LEU A 266 15.99 25.79 6.15
C LEU A 266 16.98 26.86 5.68
N ARG A 267 16.91 28.05 6.27
CA ARG A 267 17.96 29.07 6.08
C ARG A 267 18.95 29.04 7.22
N ASP A 268 20.24 29.09 6.90
CA ASP A 268 21.27 29.28 7.93
C ASP A 268 21.40 30.75 8.35
N SER A 269 22.30 31.02 9.29
CA SER A 269 22.56 32.38 9.79
C SER A 269 23.15 33.35 8.76
N GLU A 270 23.69 32.83 7.66
CA GLU A 270 24.23 33.62 6.54
C GLU A 270 23.16 33.88 5.47
N GLY A 271 22.00 33.25 5.60
CA GLY A 271 20.88 33.33 4.68
C GLY A 271 20.92 32.30 3.55
N ASN A 272 21.87 31.37 3.53
CA ASN A 272 21.92 30.32 2.50
C ASN A 272 20.75 29.34 2.70
N LEU A 273 20.21 28.84 1.60
CA LEU A 273 19.10 27.88 1.62
C LEU A 273 19.60 26.45 1.56
N TRP A 274 19.10 25.65 2.49
CA TRP A 274 19.37 24.23 2.63
C TRP A 274 18.06 23.43 2.55
N VAL A 275 18.16 22.18 2.07
CA VAL A 275 17.08 21.21 2.07
C VAL A 275 17.50 20.04 2.95
N ALA A 276 16.70 19.75 3.97
CA ALA A 276 16.88 18.62 4.87
C ALA A 276 15.84 17.55 4.58
N GLU A 277 16.26 16.30 4.42
CA GLU A 277 15.39 15.17 4.16
C GLU A 277 15.89 13.90 4.86
N SER A 278 14.96 13.02 5.22
CA SER A 278 15.29 11.66 5.66
C SER A 278 14.95 10.71 4.54
N GLY A 279 15.89 9.85 4.15
CA GLY A 279 15.68 8.82 3.13
C GLY A 279 16.52 9.04 1.87
N ARG A 280 17.71 9.60 2.05
CA ARG A 280 18.65 9.85 0.97
C ARG A 280 19.71 8.75 0.96
N GLY A 281 19.76 7.95 -0.10
CA GLY A 281 20.68 6.84 -0.25
C GLY A 281 20.42 6.01 -1.51
N THR A 282 21.12 4.88 -1.64
CA THR A 282 21.01 3.96 -2.77
C THR A 282 20.10 2.76 -2.51
N GLY A 283 19.52 2.67 -1.30
CA GLY A 283 18.67 1.58 -0.87
C GLY A 283 18.47 1.55 0.64
N VAL A 284 17.64 0.61 1.10
CA VAL A 284 17.17 0.51 2.50
C VAL A 284 18.30 0.48 3.55
N GLU A 285 19.46 -0.07 3.19
CA GLU A 285 20.62 -0.18 4.10
C GLU A 285 21.50 1.10 4.13
N ASP A 286 21.38 1.97 3.12
CA ASP A 286 22.22 3.16 2.93
C ASP A 286 21.48 4.48 3.15
N ASP A 287 20.15 4.44 3.31
CA ASP A 287 19.35 5.65 3.42
C ASP A 287 19.55 6.33 4.78
N ILE A 288 19.96 7.59 4.71
CA ILE A 288 20.24 8.42 5.88
C ILE A 288 19.43 9.72 5.85
N ILE A 289 19.49 10.42 6.97
CA ILE A 289 19.10 11.82 7.10
C ILE A 289 20.25 12.69 6.65
N ASP A 290 19.99 13.59 5.70
CA ASP A 290 21.01 14.46 5.11
C ASP A 290 20.49 15.88 4.86
N VAL A 291 21.43 16.81 4.70
CA VAL A 291 21.15 18.23 4.46
C VAL A 291 22.05 18.73 3.33
N LEU A 292 21.43 19.19 2.25
CA LEU A 292 22.14 19.69 1.07
C LEU A 292 21.85 21.17 0.82
N PRO A 293 22.81 21.92 0.23
CA PRO A 293 22.50 23.22 -0.35
C PRO A 293 21.40 23.09 -1.40
N TRP A 294 20.50 24.08 -1.47
CA TRP A 294 19.38 24.09 -2.41
C TRP A 294 19.82 23.79 -3.85
N ASP A 295 20.90 24.41 -4.34
CA ASP A 295 21.35 24.24 -5.72
C ASP A 295 21.80 22.81 -6.01
N GLU A 296 22.42 22.13 -5.04
CA GLU A 296 22.83 20.74 -5.17
C GLU A 296 21.62 19.81 -5.18
N TRP A 297 20.71 19.99 -4.22
CA TRP A 297 19.48 19.21 -4.13
C TRP A 297 18.61 19.39 -5.38
N TRP A 298 18.38 20.64 -5.78
CA TRP A 298 17.57 20.98 -6.94
C TRP A 298 18.17 20.46 -8.24
N ASN A 299 19.49 20.57 -8.41
CA ASN A 299 20.17 19.99 -9.58
C ASN A 299 20.04 18.46 -9.62
N TYR A 300 20.09 17.79 -8.47
CA TYR A 300 19.85 16.35 -8.39
C TYR A 300 18.42 16.00 -8.83
N GLU A 301 17.40 16.61 -8.22
CA GLU A 301 15.99 16.34 -8.54
C GLU A 301 15.65 16.64 -10.01
N LEU A 302 16.26 17.69 -10.58
CA LEU A 302 16.01 18.11 -11.95
C LEU A 302 16.71 17.23 -12.99
N ASN A 303 17.95 16.80 -12.72
CA ASN A 303 18.83 16.23 -13.76
C ASN A 303 19.29 14.80 -13.49
N ASN A 304 19.33 14.37 -12.22
CA ASN A 304 19.96 13.12 -11.82
C ASN A 304 18.96 12.11 -11.20
N ASP A 305 17.80 12.54 -10.71
CA ASP A 305 16.78 11.61 -10.24
C ASP A 305 16.07 10.92 -11.41
N SER A 306 16.47 9.67 -11.67
CA SER A 306 15.89 8.84 -12.72
C SER A 306 14.44 8.40 -12.46
N SER A 307 13.89 8.69 -11.28
CA SER A 307 12.54 8.31 -10.85
C SER A 307 11.46 9.31 -11.30
N ASN A 308 11.86 10.38 -12.01
CA ASN A 308 10.97 11.42 -12.53
C ASN A 308 10.10 12.07 -11.42
N PRO A 309 10.73 12.83 -10.50
CA PRO A 309 10.04 13.36 -9.33
C PRO A 309 9.05 14.49 -9.69
N HIS A 310 8.03 14.61 -8.85
CA HIS A 310 7.06 15.69 -8.83
C HIS A 310 7.18 16.36 -7.48
N ILE A 311 7.24 17.69 -7.46
CA ILE A 311 7.53 18.44 -6.23
C ILE A 311 6.51 19.55 -6.06
N ALA A 312 5.82 19.53 -4.93
CA ALA A 312 4.96 20.60 -4.46
C ALA A 312 5.63 21.31 -3.27
N PHE A 313 5.70 22.63 -3.36
CA PHE A 313 6.17 23.54 -2.33
C PHE A 313 4.98 24.10 -1.55
N LEU A 314 5.02 23.92 -0.24
CA LEU A 314 3.98 24.27 0.72
C LEU A 314 4.57 25.30 1.70
N PRO A 315 4.33 26.61 1.47
CA PRO A 315 4.84 27.64 2.36
C PRO A 315 4.20 27.52 3.74
N LEU A 316 4.99 27.69 4.80
CA LEU A 316 4.47 27.77 6.17
C LEU A 316 3.60 29.03 6.33
N HIS A 317 2.50 28.93 7.08
CA HIS A 317 1.64 30.08 7.37
C HIS A 317 2.45 31.16 8.10
N PRO A 318 2.30 32.47 7.76
CA PRO A 318 3.08 33.54 8.37
C PRO A 318 3.05 33.56 9.91
N ASP A 319 1.89 33.26 10.51
CA ASP A 319 1.73 33.24 11.97
C ASP A 319 2.50 32.09 12.65
N LEU A 320 2.70 30.96 11.95
CA LEU A 320 3.50 29.85 12.43
C LEU A 320 4.98 30.10 12.16
N ARG A 321 5.31 30.67 11.00
CA ARG A 321 6.67 31.11 10.69
C ARG A 321 7.20 32.08 11.74
N ALA A 322 6.37 33.03 12.19
CA ALA A 322 6.74 33.96 13.26
C ALA A 322 7.01 33.29 14.62
N LYS A 323 6.52 32.06 14.84
CA LYS A 323 6.72 31.27 16.06
C LYS A 323 7.85 30.24 15.93
N LEU A 324 8.30 29.95 14.72
CA LEU A 324 9.33 28.96 14.45
C LEU A 324 10.64 29.38 15.12
N ASN A 325 11.11 28.59 16.08
CA ASN A 325 12.45 28.76 16.62
C ASN A 325 13.47 28.12 15.68
N GLU A 326 14.05 28.94 14.79
CA GLU A 326 15.03 28.48 13.79
C GLU A 326 16.29 27.87 14.41
N THR A 327 16.74 28.39 15.57
CA THR A 327 17.91 27.82 16.27
C THR A 327 17.61 26.40 16.74
N ALA A 328 16.46 26.17 17.38
CA ALA A 328 16.06 24.84 17.81
C ALA A 328 15.79 23.90 16.63
N ALA A 329 15.24 24.41 15.51
CA ALA A 329 15.08 23.64 14.28
C ALA A 329 16.43 23.12 13.76
N TRP A 330 17.43 23.99 13.68
CA TRP A 330 18.79 23.62 13.26
C TRP A 330 19.50 22.69 14.24
N GLU A 331 19.32 22.87 15.55
CA GLU A 331 19.87 21.96 16.57
C GLU A 331 19.30 20.55 16.39
N TYR A 332 17.99 20.43 16.20
CA TYR A 332 17.35 19.14 15.90
C TYR A 332 17.89 18.54 14.61
N VAL A 333 17.86 19.28 13.50
CA VAL A 333 18.32 18.80 12.19
C VAL A 333 19.76 18.29 12.27
N ARG A 334 20.69 19.07 12.83
CA ARG A 334 22.10 18.67 13.00
C ARG A 334 22.27 17.44 13.88
N SER A 335 21.41 17.24 14.88
CA SER A 335 21.47 16.04 15.73
C SER A 335 21.07 14.76 14.98
N MET A 336 20.30 14.89 13.90
CA MET A 336 19.78 13.80 13.09
C MET A 336 20.60 13.54 11.83
N VAL A 337 21.41 14.48 11.35
CA VAL A 337 22.27 14.26 10.16
C VAL A 337 23.15 13.01 10.34
N GLY A 338 23.17 12.16 9.32
CA GLY A 338 23.90 10.89 9.30
C GLY A 338 23.24 9.75 10.07
N LYS A 339 22.04 9.97 10.65
CA LYS A 339 21.25 8.91 11.26
C LYS A 339 20.46 8.10 10.22
N PRO A 340 20.10 6.83 10.53
CA PRO A 340 19.35 5.99 9.60
C PRO A 340 17.94 6.52 9.30
N TYR A 341 17.41 6.16 8.13
CA TYR A 341 16.00 6.31 7.84
C TYR A 341 15.13 5.45 8.77
N GLY A 342 13.96 5.97 9.14
CA GLY A 342 12.97 5.27 9.98
C GLY A 342 12.24 4.14 9.27
N TYR A 343 12.94 3.09 8.84
CA TYR A 343 12.28 1.92 8.25
C TYR A 343 11.47 1.12 9.27
N HIS A 344 11.94 1.07 10.52
CA HIS A 344 11.31 0.38 11.65
C HIS A 344 9.89 0.85 11.95
N ASN A 345 9.55 2.11 11.65
CA ASN A 345 8.26 2.71 11.98
C ASN A 345 7.29 2.83 10.79
N LEU A 346 7.79 2.68 9.56
CA LEU A 346 7.03 3.04 8.36
C LEU A 346 5.75 2.22 8.19
N ILE A 347 5.80 0.92 8.52
CA ILE A 347 4.62 0.04 8.44
C ILE A 347 3.60 0.35 9.54
N PHE A 348 4.04 0.80 10.71
CA PHE A 348 3.17 1.10 11.84
C PHE A 348 2.46 2.44 11.69
N SER A 349 3.06 3.40 10.98
CA SER A 349 2.49 4.74 10.74
C SER A 349 1.14 4.78 10.00
N TRP A 350 0.63 3.64 9.49
CA TRP A 350 -0.69 3.54 8.87
C TRP A 350 -1.55 2.38 9.42
N ILE A 351 -1.04 1.63 10.41
CA ILE A 351 -1.74 0.51 11.04
C ILE A 351 -2.23 0.91 12.44
N ASP A 352 -3.29 1.73 12.51
CA ASP A 352 -3.79 2.32 13.77
C ASP A 352 -4.89 1.49 14.47
N THR A 353 -5.46 0.47 13.80
CA THR A 353 -6.58 -0.30 14.36
C THR A 353 -6.53 -1.78 14.00
N ASN A 354 -7.12 -2.62 14.85
CA ASN A 354 -7.27 -4.06 14.61
C ASN A 354 -8.03 -4.39 13.31
N HIS A 355 -8.98 -3.53 12.91
CA HIS A 355 -9.81 -3.69 11.71
C HIS A 355 -10.26 -2.32 11.14
N GLY A 356 -10.38 -2.19 9.82
CA GLY A 356 -11.10 -1.09 9.15
C GLY A 356 -10.27 0.12 8.70
N ASN A 357 -8.97 0.15 8.96
CA ASN A 357 -8.01 1.15 8.48
C ASN A 357 -7.16 0.66 7.28
N TYR A 358 -7.30 -0.61 6.90
CA TYR A 358 -6.62 -1.19 5.75
C TYR A 358 -7.38 -0.86 4.44
N PRO A 359 -6.69 -0.51 3.33
CA PRO A 359 -7.33 -0.55 2.01
C PRO A 359 -7.88 -1.96 1.77
N PRO A 360 -9.13 -2.13 1.32
CA PRO A 360 -9.55 -3.41 0.78
C PRO A 360 -8.58 -3.86 -0.33
N PRO A 361 -8.13 -5.14 -0.37
CA PRO A 361 -8.52 -6.28 0.47
C PRO A 361 -7.58 -6.55 1.68
N LEU A 362 -6.67 -5.62 2.01
CA LEU A 362 -5.73 -5.79 3.14
C LEU A 362 -6.47 -5.98 4.47
N ASP A 363 -5.93 -6.87 5.30
CA ASP A 363 -6.27 -7.05 6.70
C ASP A 363 -5.01 -7.41 7.53
N ALA A 364 -5.15 -7.45 8.85
CA ALA A 364 -4.04 -7.74 9.75
C ALA A 364 -3.43 -9.14 9.53
N HIS A 365 -4.22 -10.13 9.10
CA HIS A 365 -3.73 -11.49 8.84
C HIS A 365 -2.91 -11.57 7.56
N LEU A 366 -3.29 -10.81 6.54
CA LEU A 366 -2.53 -10.68 5.30
C LEU A 366 -1.22 -9.91 5.55
N VAL A 367 -1.24 -8.84 6.35
CA VAL A 367 0.01 -8.17 6.77
C VAL A 367 0.91 -9.13 7.53
N ALA A 368 0.38 -9.87 8.50
CA ALA A 368 1.14 -10.90 9.24
C ALA A 368 1.76 -11.94 8.29
N SER A 369 1.00 -12.41 7.31
CA SER A 369 1.48 -13.39 6.33
C SER A 369 2.57 -12.84 5.42
N ALA A 370 2.41 -11.60 4.96
CA ALA A 370 3.44 -10.92 4.18
C ALA A 370 4.72 -10.74 5.01
N MET A 371 4.59 -10.36 6.28
CA MET A 371 5.72 -10.26 7.22
C MET A 371 6.38 -11.62 7.44
N THR A 372 5.62 -12.71 7.63
CA THR A 372 6.16 -14.07 7.77
C THR A 372 6.89 -14.52 6.50
N ILE A 373 6.30 -14.33 5.31
CA ILE A 373 6.95 -14.65 4.02
C ILE A 373 8.25 -13.86 3.87
N TRP A 374 8.23 -12.56 4.13
CA TRP A 374 9.41 -11.71 3.98
C TRP A 374 10.49 -12.03 5.02
N THR A 375 10.10 -12.43 6.23
CA THR A 375 11.02 -12.90 7.28
C THR A 375 11.73 -14.18 6.86
N GLN A 376 11.06 -15.07 6.13
CA GLN A 376 11.68 -16.29 5.60
C GLN A 376 12.57 -16.01 4.37
N VAL A 377 12.17 -15.08 3.50
CA VAL A 377 12.89 -14.79 2.24
C VAL A 377 14.08 -13.85 2.43
N ARG A 378 13.96 -12.84 3.30
CA ARG A 378 14.99 -11.83 3.61
C ARG A 378 15.04 -11.56 5.12
N PRO A 379 15.51 -12.52 5.94
CA PRO A 379 15.43 -12.47 7.40
C PRO A 379 16.11 -11.24 8.02
N THR A 380 17.27 -10.84 7.51
CA THR A 380 18.01 -9.67 8.02
C THR A 380 17.27 -8.35 7.74
N LEU A 381 16.69 -8.23 6.54
CA LEU A 381 15.90 -7.06 6.17
C LEU A 381 14.59 -7.01 6.96
N ALA A 382 13.87 -8.13 7.05
CA ALA A 382 12.65 -8.24 7.85
C ALA A 382 12.87 -7.87 9.33
N ALA A 383 13.97 -8.35 9.92
CA ALA A 383 14.32 -8.02 11.29
C ALA A 383 14.51 -6.50 11.49
N ASN A 384 15.14 -5.84 10.52
CA ASN A 384 15.34 -4.38 10.49
C ASN A 384 14.07 -3.59 10.15
N LEU A 385 13.01 -4.22 9.63
CA LEU A 385 11.78 -3.52 9.27
C LEU A 385 10.74 -3.55 10.39
N TRP A 386 10.71 -4.59 11.22
CA TRP A 386 9.65 -4.72 12.23
C TRP A 386 10.00 -5.49 13.51
N ASN A 387 10.98 -6.40 13.54
CA ASN A 387 11.19 -7.25 14.74
C ASN A 387 11.54 -6.42 15.97
N GLU A 388 12.45 -5.46 15.83
CA GLU A 388 12.84 -4.61 16.96
C GLU A 388 11.67 -3.73 17.42
N ALA A 389 10.96 -3.12 16.47
CA ALA A 389 9.78 -2.30 16.74
C ALA A 389 8.65 -3.07 17.46
N LEU A 390 8.43 -4.33 17.08
CA LEU A 390 7.46 -5.21 17.74
C LEU A 390 7.92 -5.61 19.14
N ASN A 391 9.22 -5.87 19.33
CA ASN A 391 9.79 -6.16 20.66
C ASN A 391 9.61 -4.97 21.61
N ILE A 392 9.90 -3.75 21.16
CA ILE A 392 9.72 -2.53 21.97
C ILE A 392 8.25 -2.38 22.39
N ARG A 393 7.31 -2.54 21.44
CA ARG A 393 5.86 -2.51 21.71
C ARG A 393 5.42 -3.56 22.73
N LEU A 394 5.98 -4.76 22.64
CA LEU A 394 5.68 -5.87 23.55
C LEU A 394 6.39 -5.77 24.91
N GLY A 395 7.38 -4.88 25.04
CA GLY A 395 8.25 -4.80 26.21
C GLY A 395 9.30 -5.93 26.30
N THR A 396 9.61 -6.57 25.18
CA THR A 396 10.60 -7.65 25.06
C THR A 396 11.86 -7.18 24.33
N LYS A 397 12.87 -8.05 24.21
CA LYS A 397 14.09 -7.77 23.43
C LYS A 397 14.59 -9.04 22.74
N GLY A 398 14.97 -8.91 21.48
CA GLY A 398 15.67 -9.96 20.73
C GLY A 398 14.83 -11.19 20.38
N LEU A 399 13.51 -11.12 20.53
CA LEU A 399 12.61 -12.16 20.04
C LEU A 399 12.48 -12.06 18.52
N ASP A 400 12.46 -13.20 17.84
CA ASP A 400 12.09 -13.25 16.43
C ASP A 400 10.56 -13.15 16.24
N LEU A 401 10.09 -12.97 15.00
CA LEU A 401 8.66 -12.82 14.72
C LEU A 401 7.81 -14.00 15.28
N PRO A 402 8.20 -15.28 15.11
CA PRO A 402 7.47 -16.38 15.74
C PRO A 402 7.39 -16.28 17.27
N GLU A 403 8.50 -15.97 17.93
CA GLU A 403 8.54 -15.81 19.38
C GLU A 403 7.68 -14.64 19.86
N ILE A 404 7.66 -13.53 19.11
CA ILE A 404 6.79 -12.37 19.36
C ILE A 404 5.32 -12.79 19.29
N LEU A 405 4.92 -13.52 18.24
CA LEU A 405 3.52 -13.97 18.08
C LEU A 405 3.07 -14.85 19.26
N VAL A 406 3.92 -15.77 19.70
CA VAL A 406 3.65 -16.60 20.87
C VAL A 406 3.59 -15.79 22.17
N GLU A 407 4.47 -14.80 22.34
CA GLU A 407 4.53 -13.99 23.55
C GLU A 407 3.33 -13.00 23.65
N VAL A 408 2.86 -12.48 22.52
CA VAL A 408 1.62 -11.71 22.42
C VAL A 408 0.42 -12.52 22.93
N GLU A 409 0.30 -13.77 22.51
CA GLU A 409 -0.76 -14.67 22.96
C GLU A 409 -0.67 -14.96 24.47
N LYS A 410 0.55 -15.15 25.02
CA LYS A 410 0.74 -15.32 26.48
C LYS A 410 0.31 -14.10 27.28
N HIS A 411 0.45 -12.90 26.71
CA HIS A 411 -0.03 -11.66 27.31
C HIS A 411 -1.55 -11.46 27.16
N GLY A 412 -2.26 -12.39 26.51
CA GLY A 412 -3.69 -12.32 26.28
C GLY A 412 -4.09 -11.22 25.29
N SER A 413 -3.17 -10.81 24.41
CA SER A 413 -3.39 -9.83 23.36
C SER A 413 -3.36 -10.50 21.98
N SER A 414 -3.62 -9.75 20.92
CA SER A 414 -3.55 -10.21 19.52
C SER A 414 -2.46 -9.48 18.74
N PHE A 415 -2.00 -10.08 17.64
CA PHE A 415 -1.00 -9.44 16.80
C PHE A 415 -1.50 -8.08 16.26
N GLY A 416 -2.78 -7.97 15.90
CA GLY A 416 -3.39 -6.70 15.48
C GLY A 416 -3.34 -5.62 16.57
N GLU A 417 -3.57 -6.00 17.84
CA GLU A 417 -3.44 -5.07 18.98
C GLU A 417 -1.99 -4.66 19.20
N LEU A 418 -1.02 -5.57 19.02
CA LEU A 418 0.40 -5.24 19.07
C LEU A 418 0.77 -4.23 17.97
N LEU A 419 0.31 -4.45 16.73
CA LEU A 419 0.55 -3.53 15.61
C LEU A 419 -0.03 -2.13 15.89
N ALA A 420 -1.18 -2.06 16.55
CA ALA A 420 -1.89 -0.82 16.86
C ALA A 420 -1.33 -0.06 18.09
N ILE A 421 -0.25 -0.53 18.72
CA ILE A 421 0.44 0.25 19.77
C ILE A 421 1.17 1.42 19.08
N PRO A 422 0.85 2.69 19.43
CA PRO A 422 1.46 3.84 18.78
C PRO A 422 2.98 3.88 18.97
N GLU A 423 3.71 4.12 17.88
CA GLU A 423 5.11 4.49 17.90
C GLU A 423 5.30 5.75 18.78
N GLN A 424 6.44 5.82 19.47
CA GLN A 424 6.77 6.98 20.29
C GLN A 424 8.00 7.68 19.69
N ASP A 425 7.98 9.01 19.65
CA ASP A 425 9.04 9.83 19.06
C ASP A 425 10.40 9.70 19.79
N ASP A 426 10.40 9.18 21.02
CA ASP A 426 11.58 8.97 21.85
C ASP A 426 12.13 7.53 21.82
N TRP A 427 11.50 6.63 21.06
CA TRP A 427 12.04 5.29 20.85
C TRP A 427 13.35 5.33 20.05
N ILE A 428 14.28 4.46 20.47
CA ILE A 428 15.62 4.35 19.90
C ILE A 428 15.86 2.88 19.59
N TYR A 429 16.25 2.62 18.35
CA TYR A 429 16.52 1.31 17.79
C TYR A 429 18.01 0.95 17.92
N ALA A 430 18.38 -0.30 17.62
CA ALA A 430 19.74 -0.79 17.75
C ALA A 430 20.72 -0.05 16.82
N ASP A 431 20.25 0.43 15.68
CA ASP A 431 20.98 1.26 14.72
C ASP A 431 20.97 2.76 15.09
N GLY A 432 20.26 3.12 16.16
CA GLY A 432 20.24 4.45 16.77
C GLY A 432 18.89 5.14 16.64
N LYS A 433 18.90 6.46 16.86
CA LYS A 433 17.71 7.28 16.60
C LYS A 433 17.52 7.37 15.09
N SER A 434 16.31 7.13 14.61
CA SER A 434 15.93 7.19 13.20
C SER A 434 14.60 7.95 13.06
N ALA A 435 14.29 8.42 11.85
CA ALA A 435 13.02 9.07 11.57
C ALA A 435 12.64 8.85 10.11
N SER A 436 11.37 8.60 9.82
CA SER A 436 10.86 8.61 8.44
C SER A 436 10.91 10.03 7.86
N CYS A 437 10.77 10.16 6.53
CA CYS A 437 10.81 11.45 5.83
C CYS A 437 9.92 12.52 6.48
N VAL A 438 8.71 12.16 6.87
CA VAL A 438 7.73 13.09 7.44
C VAL A 438 7.90 13.26 8.95
N ALA A 439 8.19 12.17 9.68
CA ALA A 439 8.42 12.23 11.13
C ALA A 439 9.61 13.16 11.44
N PHE A 440 10.68 13.10 10.64
CA PHE A 440 11.84 13.99 10.76
C PHE A 440 11.44 15.48 10.72
N ILE A 441 10.60 15.87 9.75
CA ILE A 441 10.17 17.27 9.59
C ILE A 441 9.24 17.68 10.74
N LEU A 442 8.31 16.81 11.13
CA LEU A 442 7.36 17.13 12.19
C LEU A 442 8.01 17.13 13.58
N GLU A 443 9.02 16.29 13.83
CA GLU A 443 9.84 16.37 15.05
C GLU A 443 10.65 17.67 15.07
N MET A 444 11.17 18.11 13.92
CA MET A 444 11.79 19.43 13.80
C MET A 444 10.78 20.54 14.12
N TYR A 445 9.54 20.47 13.62
CA TYR A 445 8.48 21.41 13.98
C TYR A 445 8.12 21.37 15.47
N LYS A 446 8.13 20.19 16.10
CA LYS A 446 7.97 20.04 17.57
C LYS A 446 9.09 20.73 18.32
N ALA A 447 10.35 20.47 17.95
CA ALA A 447 11.54 21.08 18.55
C ALA A 447 11.53 22.61 18.36
N ALA A 448 11.09 23.08 17.19
CA ALA A 448 10.98 24.49 16.86
C ALA A 448 9.75 25.20 17.49
N GLY A 449 8.90 24.46 18.23
CA GLY A 449 7.79 25.00 19.01
C GLY A 449 6.47 25.17 18.27
N LEU A 450 6.32 24.64 17.04
CA LEU A 450 5.11 24.87 16.23
C LEU A 450 3.86 24.15 16.78
N PHE A 451 4.03 22.99 17.43
CA PHE A 451 2.94 22.28 18.08
C PHE A 451 2.56 22.86 19.46
N GLY A 452 3.36 23.79 19.99
CA GLY A 452 3.09 24.46 21.26
C GLY A 452 2.77 23.46 22.40
N PRO A 453 1.69 23.67 23.18
CA PRO A 453 1.30 22.77 24.27
C PRO A 453 0.96 21.34 23.85
N LEU A 454 0.65 21.10 22.56
CA LEU A 454 0.31 19.77 22.06
C LEU A 454 1.53 18.90 21.80
N SER A 455 2.74 19.48 21.82
CA SER A 455 3.99 18.78 21.48
C SER A 455 4.19 17.50 22.31
N SER A 456 3.84 17.50 23.61
CA SER A 456 3.98 16.32 24.46
C SER A 456 2.88 15.27 24.30
N SER A 457 1.83 15.56 23.55
CA SER A 457 0.63 14.71 23.40
C SER A 457 0.40 14.22 21.98
N ILE A 458 1.34 14.47 21.07
CA ILE A 458 1.29 14.05 19.67
C ILE A 458 2.58 13.29 19.39
N GLN A 459 2.46 12.03 18.97
CA GLN A 459 3.57 11.26 18.42
C GLN A 459 3.61 11.46 16.90
N VAL A 460 4.57 12.21 16.40
CA VAL A 460 4.65 12.51 14.96
C VAL A 460 5.28 11.37 14.16
N THR A 461 5.90 10.42 14.84
CA THR A 461 6.29 9.12 14.29
C THR A 461 5.10 8.31 13.77
N GLU A 462 3.89 8.57 14.30
CA GLU A 462 2.66 8.00 13.77
C GLU A 462 2.20 8.69 12.49
N PHE A 463 2.75 9.82 12.06
CA PHE A 463 2.18 10.57 10.93
C PHE A 463 2.59 9.99 9.58
N THR A 464 1.61 9.93 8.66
CA THR A 464 1.87 9.75 7.24
C THR A 464 2.12 11.11 6.56
N ILE A 465 2.57 11.09 5.31
CA ILE A 465 2.74 12.32 4.52
C ILE A 465 1.40 13.05 4.31
N LYS A 466 0.29 12.29 4.19
CA LYS A 466 -1.07 12.85 4.15
C LYS A 466 -1.37 13.63 5.42
N ASP A 467 -1.10 13.03 6.57
CA ASP A 467 -1.34 13.68 7.84
C ASP A 467 -0.56 15.00 7.95
N ALA A 468 0.69 15.02 7.48
CA ALA A 468 1.49 16.25 7.48
C ALA A 468 0.94 17.34 6.58
N TYR A 469 0.67 17.10 5.29
CA TYR A 469 0.18 18.16 4.41
C TYR A 469 -1.26 18.59 4.69
N THR A 470 -2.02 17.81 5.46
CA THR A 470 -3.37 18.18 5.91
C THR A 470 -3.38 19.02 7.19
N LEU A 471 -2.28 19.07 7.96
CA LEU A 471 -2.14 20.01 9.08
C LEU A 471 -2.38 21.43 8.61
N ASN A 472 -3.13 22.21 9.39
CA ASN A 472 -3.39 23.63 9.14
C ASN A 472 -2.15 24.50 9.42
N PHE A 473 -0.99 24.08 8.90
CA PHE A 473 0.31 24.70 9.11
C PHE A 473 0.73 25.61 7.97
N PHE A 474 0.13 25.44 6.80
CA PHE A 474 0.61 26.03 5.56
C PHE A 474 -0.20 27.27 5.16
N GLU A 475 0.25 27.96 4.13
CA GLU A 475 -0.44 29.13 3.59
C GLU A 475 -1.82 28.74 3.02
N ASN A 476 -2.86 29.47 3.42
CA ASN A 476 -4.23 29.28 2.95
C ASN A 476 -4.75 30.47 2.11
N ASN A 477 -3.97 31.56 2.02
CA ASN A 477 -4.27 32.72 1.21
C ASN A 477 -3.41 32.72 -0.06
N SER A 478 -4.03 32.39 -1.18
CA SER A 478 -3.39 32.37 -2.50
C SER A 478 -2.72 33.70 -2.91
N SER A 479 -3.14 34.83 -2.33
CA SER A 479 -2.53 36.14 -2.62
C SER A 479 -1.17 36.34 -1.93
N ARG A 480 -0.82 35.50 -0.94
CA ARG A 480 0.47 35.51 -0.24
C ARG A 480 1.46 34.47 -0.77
N LEU A 481 1.01 33.58 -1.65
CA LEU A 481 1.91 32.65 -2.33
C LEU A 481 2.95 33.42 -3.16
N PRO A 482 4.17 32.87 -3.33
CA PRO A 482 5.19 33.50 -4.16
C PRO A 482 4.69 33.82 -5.57
N LYS A 483 5.20 34.89 -6.18
CA LYS A 483 4.71 35.34 -7.50
C LYS A 483 4.91 34.32 -8.62
N TRP A 484 5.92 33.46 -8.50
CA TRP A 484 6.20 32.37 -9.43
C TRP A 484 5.23 31.18 -9.26
N CYS A 485 4.52 31.11 -8.13
CA CYS A 485 3.54 30.08 -7.85
C CYS A 485 2.40 30.13 -8.87
N ASN A 486 2.04 28.96 -9.43
CA ASN A 486 1.01 28.84 -10.47
C ASN A 486 1.29 29.65 -11.76
N GLY A 487 2.46 30.27 -11.93
CA GLY A 487 2.74 31.23 -13.01
C GLY A 487 2.82 30.63 -14.42
N GLY A 488 2.94 29.30 -14.53
CA GLY A 488 3.08 28.57 -15.80
C GLY A 488 2.04 27.47 -16.03
N ASP A 489 1.02 27.37 -15.18
CA ASP A 489 0.01 26.30 -15.24
C ASP A 489 -1.39 26.89 -15.52
N ASP A 490 -2.23 26.16 -16.25
CA ASP A 490 -3.61 26.55 -16.52
C ASP A 490 -4.54 26.29 -15.31
N VAL A 491 -4.07 25.51 -14.34
CA VAL A 491 -4.77 25.21 -13.10
C VAL A 491 -4.03 25.85 -11.92
N LYS A 492 -4.78 26.61 -11.11
CA LYS A 492 -4.26 27.20 -9.87
C LYS A 492 -4.48 26.27 -8.69
N LEU A 493 -3.38 25.82 -8.08
CA LEU A 493 -3.40 25.04 -6.84
C LEU A 493 -3.27 25.98 -5.62
N PRO A 494 -3.74 25.57 -4.43
CA PRO A 494 -3.59 26.37 -3.20
C PRO A 494 -2.15 26.40 -2.66
N TYR A 495 -1.24 25.68 -3.30
CA TYR A 495 0.20 25.61 -3.06
C TYR A 495 0.93 25.62 -4.41
N CYS A 496 2.27 25.51 -4.42
CA CYS A 496 3.07 25.71 -5.62
C CYS A 496 3.68 24.41 -6.12
N GLN A 497 3.21 23.86 -7.24
CA GLN A 497 3.93 22.76 -7.88
C GLN A 497 5.13 23.30 -8.69
N ILE A 498 6.34 22.92 -8.29
CA ILE A 498 7.60 23.44 -8.86
C ILE A 498 8.26 22.48 -9.84
N LEU A 499 7.94 21.19 -9.77
CA LEU A 499 8.46 20.16 -10.67
C LEU A 499 7.38 19.10 -10.98
N GLY A 500 7.47 18.50 -12.16
CA GLY A 500 6.85 17.22 -12.48
C GLY A 500 5.77 17.29 -13.56
N LYS A 501 5.65 16.17 -14.29
CA LYS A 501 4.76 15.96 -15.43
C LYS A 501 3.27 15.87 -15.04
N TYR A 502 2.94 15.13 -13.99
CA TYR A 502 1.58 14.99 -13.48
C TYR A 502 1.25 16.06 -12.46
N ARG A 503 0.00 16.51 -12.43
CA ARG A 503 -0.48 17.48 -11.45
C ARG A 503 -0.57 16.84 -10.06
N MET A 504 0.08 17.46 -9.09
CA MET A 504 0.07 17.02 -7.69
C MET A 504 -1.13 17.60 -6.97
N TYR A 505 -2.20 16.81 -6.84
CA TYR A 505 -3.28 17.11 -5.91
C TYR A 505 -2.92 16.59 -4.52
N LEU A 506 -3.12 17.40 -3.49
CA LEU A 506 -2.91 17.05 -2.08
C LEU A 506 -4.28 17.09 -1.38
N PRO A 507 -5.02 15.97 -1.33
CA PRO A 507 -6.39 15.95 -0.82
C PRO A 507 -6.48 16.34 0.65
N GLY A 508 -7.32 17.32 0.99
CA GLY A 508 -7.42 17.81 2.37
C GLY A 508 -6.24 18.69 2.81
N TYR A 509 -5.46 19.20 1.85
CA TYR A 509 -4.40 20.18 2.11
C TYR A 509 -4.87 21.25 3.11
N ASN A 510 -4.05 21.43 4.17
CA ASN A 510 -4.17 22.54 5.10
C ASN A 510 -5.57 22.70 5.74
N SER A 511 -6.15 21.59 6.23
CA SER A 511 -7.55 21.54 6.65
C SER A 511 -7.78 21.08 8.09
N ILE A 512 -6.78 20.50 8.75
CA ILE A 512 -6.91 19.89 10.08
C ILE A 512 -6.09 20.66 11.11
N GLU A 513 -6.78 21.18 12.12
CA GLU A 513 -6.12 21.72 13.31
C GLU A 513 -5.50 20.58 14.14
N PRO A 514 -4.23 20.70 14.60
CA PRO A 514 -3.65 19.68 15.48
C PRO A 514 -4.48 19.50 16.76
N TYR A 515 -4.60 18.25 17.21
CA TYR A 515 -5.31 17.88 18.44
C TYR A 515 -4.52 16.80 19.21
N GLN A 516 -4.86 16.58 20.48
CA GLN A 516 -4.18 15.60 21.33
C GLN A 516 -4.37 14.18 20.80
N HIS A 517 -3.32 13.35 20.86
CA HIS A 517 -3.32 11.96 20.39
C HIS A 517 -3.71 11.80 18.92
N MET A 518 -3.41 12.83 18.11
CA MET A 518 -3.71 12.83 16.68
C MET A 518 -3.01 11.67 16.00
N ASN A 519 -3.78 10.94 15.19
CA ASN A 519 -3.34 9.77 14.41
C ASN A 519 -2.93 8.53 15.21
N GLU A 520 -3.09 8.51 16.54
CA GLU A 520 -2.83 7.32 17.35
C GLU A 520 -4.01 6.33 17.31
N ARG A 521 -5.25 6.83 17.14
CA ARG A 521 -6.49 6.02 17.05
C ARG A 521 -7.58 6.71 16.22
N LEU A 522 -8.35 5.94 15.44
CA LEU A 522 -9.52 6.43 14.70
C LEU A 522 -10.60 7.10 15.59
N GLU A 523 -10.77 6.62 16.83
CA GLU A 523 -11.73 7.19 17.77
C GLU A 523 -11.38 8.62 18.20
N GLU A 524 -10.08 8.95 18.31
CA GLU A 524 -9.63 10.29 18.71
C GLU A 524 -9.96 11.32 17.63
N TRP A 525 -9.85 10.95 16.34
CA TRP A 525 -10.35 11.78 15.25
C TRP A 525 -11.87 12.01 15.34
N TYR A 526 -12.67 10.97 15.58
CA TYR A 526 -14.12 11.15 15.71
C TYR A 526 -14.49 12.03 16.92
N LYS A 527 -13.70 11.98 18.00
CA LYS A 527 -13.88 12.85 19.17
C LYS A 527 -13.55 14.31 18.87
N SER A 528 -12.53 14.59 18.06
CA SER A 528 -12.10 15.95 17.72
C SER A 528 -13.08 16.71 16.80
N ILE A 529 -13.93 16.00 16.04
CA ILE A 529 -14.93 16.62 15.15
C ILE A 529 -16.03 17.35 15.95
N PRO A 530 -16.40 18.59 15.59
CA PRO A 530 -17.54 19.30 16.20
C PRO A 530 -18.85 18.52 16.06
N HIS A 531 -19.68 18.53 17.10
CA HIS A 531 -20.92 17.74 17.18
C HIS A 531 -21.93 18.03 16.04
N SER A 532 -21.87 19.22 15.43
CA SER A 532 -22.68 19.63 14.28
C SER A 532 -22.31 18.95 12.95
N LEU A 533 -21.09 18.45 12.82
CA LEU A 533 -20.56 17.81 11.61
C LEU A 533 -20.67 16.27 11.64
N LYS A 534 -20.75 15.67 12.84
CA LYS A 534 -20.83 14.21 13.04
C LYS A 534 -22.03 13.57 12.32
N GLY A 535 -23.17 14.26 12.26
CA GLY A 535 -24.41 13.76 11.65
C GLY A 535 -24.33 13.54 10.12
N ARG A 536 -23.50 14.30 9.40
CA ARG A 536 -23.32 14.14 7.94
C ARG A 536 -22.33 13.03 7.59
N LEU A 537 -21.27 12.89 8.39
CA LEU A 537 -20.23 11.87 8.22
C LEU A 537 -20.76 10.44 8.46
N ALA A 538 -21.64 10.26 9.46
CA ALA A 538 -22.28 8.98 9.76
C ALA A 538 -23.15 8.44 8.60
N HIS A 539 -23.64 9.30 7.70
CA HIS A 539 -24.46 8.90 6.56
C HIS A 539 -23.60 8.44 5.36
N GLY A 540 -22.39 8.98 5.21
CA GLY A 540 -21.41 8.54 4.19
C GLY A 540 -20.78 7.18 4.50
N MET A 541 -20.46 6.91 5.78
CA MET A 541 -19.92 5.62 6.24
C MET A 541 -20.87 4.43 5.97
N LYS A 542 -22.19 4.64 6.04
CA LYS A 542 -23.20 3.58 5.80
C LYS A 542 -23.36 3.17 4.33
N LYS A 543 -22.82 3.93 3.36
CA LYS A 543 -23.02 3.69 1.92
C LYS A 543 -21.84 2.99 1.22
N GLY A 544 -20.83 2.51 1.94
CA GLY A 544 -19.74 1.70 1.37
C GLY A 544 -18.86 2.41 0.33
N LYS A 545 -18.93 3.74 0.24
CA LYS A 545 -18.12 4.56 -0.70
C LYS A 545 -16.95 5.28 -0.03
N ALA A 546 -16.84 5.23 1.29
CA ALA A 546 -15.74 5.84 2.01
C ALA A 546 -14.71 4.76 2.36
N VAL A 547 -13.59 4.73 1.64
CA VAL A 547 -12.40 4.04 2.12
C VAL A 547 -11.80 4.92 3.21
N ALA A 548 -11.83 4.44 4.45
CA ALA A 548 -11.28 5.15 5.60
C ALA A 548 -9.76 4.94 5.64
N TYR A 549 -9.02 5.66 4.80
CA TYR A 549 -7.58 5.81 5.00
C TYR A 549 -7.38 6.88 6.05
N LYS A 550 -7.03 6.46 7.27
CA LYS A 550 -6.57 7.27 8.39
C LYS A 550 -7.29 8.62 8.57
N GLY A 551 -8.23 8.67 9.51
CA GLY A 551 -8.78 9.94 10.00
C GLY A 551 -9.49 10.85 9.00
N CYS A 552 -9.99 10.37 7.85
CA CYS A 552 -10.96 11.12 7.03
C CYS A 552 -11.61 10.21 5.97
N PRO A 553 -12.94 10.19 5.81
CA PRO A 553 -13.55 9.56 4.64
C PRO A 553 -13.16 10.35 3.38
N ASN A 554 -12.77 9.64 2.32
CA ASN A 554 -12.71 10.19 0.97
C ASN A 554 -14.12 10.62 0.53
N SER A 555 -14.54 11.84 0.87
CA SER A 555 -15.67 12.49 0.21
C SER A 555 -15.15 13.73 -0.49
N GLU A 556 -15.12 13.69 -1.82
CA GLU A 556 -15.16 14.91 -2.63
C GLU A 556 -16.35 15.76 -2.15
N PRO A 557 -16.20 17.08 -2.01
CA PRO A 557 -17.37 17.94 -1.92
C PRO A 557 -18.07 17.86 -3.28
N GLU A 558 -19.16 17.09 -3.37
CA GLU A 558 -20.15 17.29 -4.43
C GLU A 558 -20.52 18.77 -4.41
N GLU A 559 -20.28 19.43 -5.54
CA GLU A 559 -20.80 20.76 -5.85
C GLU A 559 -22.30 20.77 -5.56
N ALA A 560 -22.71 21.49 -4.51
CA ALA A 560 -24.11 21.82 -4.29
C ALA A 560 -24.35 23.26 -4.74
N PHE A 561 -24.97 23.39 -5.92
CA PHE A 561 -25.90 24.48 -6.20
C PHE A 561 -27.07 24.47 -5.20
#